data_AF-A0AB34GHS4-F1
#
_entry.id   AF-A0AB34GHS4-F1
#
_cell.length_a   1.000
_cell.length_b   1.000
_cell.length_c   1.000
_cell.angle_alpha   90.00
_cell.angle_beta   90.00
_cell.angle_gamma   90.00
#
_symmetry.space_group_name_H-M   'P 1'
#
loop_
_entity.id
_entity.type
_entity.pdbx_description
1 polymer ?
#
loop_
_entity_poly.entity_id
_entity_poly.type
_entity_poly.pdbx_seq_one_letter_code
_entity_poly.pdbx_strand_id
1 'polypeptide(L)'
;MVPASPDRPADLGPRRTERSNSPLPFLAEKGSDVARTGGRRRSTPTSLALGAVLQGPASSTPPPRPPPTPASSTPASRLPPPASPPPPPRPPPGPAPRALPPPRGGFWLPARGLWSQCAARVAAAATATMWAVLPLLCAGAWLLGPTACGAADLAVSSLEMFHFKSWMVQHRKTYSSEEYHHRLQAFVSNWRKINAHNAGNHTFKMGLNQFSDMSFAELKRKYLWSEPQNCSATKGNYLRGTGPYPPSMDWRKKGNFVSPVKNQGSCGSCWTFSTTGALESAVAIATGRLPSLAEQQLVDCAQNFNNHGCQGYGPDRGGPKPLLISRGHFCRASYGLGTATASALGGSKIGPACGGGRGLPSQAFEYIRYNKGIMGEDTYPYKGQDGDCKFQPSKAIAFVKDVANITMNDEEAMVEAVALYNPVSFAFEVIDDFLMYKKGVYSSTSCHKTPDKVNHAVLAVGYGEENGIPYWIVKNSWGPQWGMKGYFLMERGKNMCGLAACASYPIPLV
;
A
#
# COMPACT_ATOMS: atom_id res chain seq x y z
N MET A 1 23.36 -63.98 -29.48
CA MET A 1 23.17 -64.94 -28.38
C MET A 1 21.72 -64.90 -27.95
N VAL A 2 21.13 -66.07 -27.71
CA VAL A 2 19.71 -66.40 -27.41
C VAL A 2 19.82 -67.56 -26.41
N PRO A 3 19.03 -67.68 -25.31
CA PRO A 3 17.54 -67.63 -25.24
C PRO A 3 17.00 -66.78 -24.07
N ALA A 4 15.71 -66.80 -23.70
CA ALA A 4 14.43 -66.79 -24.45
C ALA A 4 13.27 -66.62 -23.44
N SER A 5 12.04 -66.37 -23.92
CA SER A 5 10.77 -66.54 -23.18
C SER A 5 10.25 -67.99 -23.36
N PRO A 6 9.06 -68.41 -22.84
CA PRO A 6 8.07 -67.73 -21.99
C PRO A 6 7.63 -68.60 -20.78
N ASP A 7 6.58 -68.20 -20.02
CA ASP A 7 5.27 -68.92 -20.03
C ASP A 7 4.28 -68.50 -18.92
N ARG A 8 3.00 -68.83 -19.15
CA ARG A 8 1.85 -68.73 -18.24
C ARG A 8 0.89 -69.89 -18.56
N PRO A 9 0.22 -70.53 -17.58
CA PRO A 9 -1.25 -70.60 -17.69
C PRO A 9 -2.03 -70.62 -16.35
N ALA A 10 -3.36 -70.45 -16.47
CA ALA A 10 -4.51 -71.11 -15.78
C ALA A 10 -4.40 -71.67 -14.33
N ASP A 11 -5.46 -71.76 -13.51
CA ASP A 11 -6.84 -71.21 -13.43
C ASP A 11 -7.46 -71.68 -12.06
N LEU A 12 -8.78 -71.51 -11.84
CA LEU A 12 -9.67 -72.05 -10.78
C LEU A 12 -10.02 -71.12 -9.59
N GLY A 13 -11.26 -70.61 -9.59
CA GLY A 13 -12.08 -70.38 -8.38
C GLY A 13 -12.89 -71.64 -8.01
N PRO A 14 -14.11 -71.59 -7.40
CA PRO A 14 -14.93 -70.46 -6.90
C PRO A 14 -15.20 -70.56 -5.37
N ARG A 15 -15.92 -69.71 -4.60
CA ARG A 15 -17.26 -69.04 -4.64
C ARG A 15 -17.23 -67.89 -3.59
N ARG A 16 -18.03 -66.81 -3.55
CA ARG A 16 -19.42 -66.46 -3.93
C ARG A 16 -20.51 -66.68 -2.86
N THR A 17 -20.70 -65.65 -2.01
CA THR A 17 -21.96 -65.23 -1.34
C THR A 17 -21.87 -63.70 -1.15
N GLU A 18 -22.52 -62.85 -1.95
CA GLU A 18 -23.95 -62.50 -1.96
C GLU A 18 -24.52 -61.92 -0.64
N ARG A 19 -24.80 -60.61 -0.65
CA ARG A 19 -26.03 -60.00 -0.12
C ARG A 19 -26.32 -58.69 -0.86
N SER A 20 -27.59 -58.30 -0.96
CA SER A 20 -28.07 -57.35 -1.96
C SER A 20 -28.99 -56.26 -1.39
N ASN A 21 -28.81 -55.04 -1.90
CA ASN A 21 -29.82 -54.02 -2.22
C ASN A 21 -30.91 -53.58 -1.21
N SER A 22 -30.94 -52.25 -1.03
CA SER A 22 -32.15 -51.40 -0.89
C SER A 22 -32.84 -51.42 0.51
N PRO A 23 -33.85 -50.56 0.76
CA PRO A 23 -33.57 -49.23 1.30
C PRO A 23 -34.34 -48.90 2.60
N LEU A 24 -33.87 -47.88 3.34
CA LEU A 24 -34.55 -47.45 4.57
C LEU A 24 -35.77 -46.54 4.27
N PRO A 25 -36.89 -46.68 5.02
CA PRO A 25 -38.18 -46.12 4.62
C PRO A 25 -38.54 -44.78 5.27
N PHE A 26 -39.45 -44.05 4.60
CA PHE A 26 -40.37 -43.12 5.27
C PHE A 26 -41.35 -43.91 6.14
N LEU A 27 -41.60 -43.46 7.37
CA LEU A 27 -42.84 -43.76 8.09
C LEU A 27 -43.28 -42.51 8.88
N ALA A 28 -44.58 -42.24 8.82
CA ALA A 28 -45.25 -41.26 9.67
C ALA A 28 -46.38 -42.00 10.40
N GLU A 29 -46.54 -41.74 11.69
CA GLU A 29 -47.69 -42.23 12.45
C GLU A 29 -48.64 -41.09 12.84
N LYS A 30 -49.90 -41.46 13.02
CA LYS A 30 -50.98 -40.57 13.47
C LYS A 30 -51.04 -40.58 14.99
N GLY A 31 -51.46 -39.46 15.59
CA GLY A 31 -51.68 -39.38 17.03
C GLY A 31 -52.97 -40.06 17.49
N SER A 32 -53.24 -39.99 18.79
CA SER A 32 -54.51 -40.34 19.42
C SER A 32 -54.80 -39.42 20.60
N ASP A 33 -56.06 -39.07 20.81
CA ASP A 33 -56.53 -38.16 21.87
C ASP A 33 -56.49 -38.76 23.28
N VAL A 34 -56.58 -37.89 24.31
CA VAL A 34 -57.62 -37.96 25.36
C VAL A 34 -57.75 -36.61 26.10
N ALA A 35 -58.96 -36.30 26.59
CA ALA A 35 -59.32 -35.06 27.30
C ALA A 35 -58.72 -34.99 28.74
N ARG A 36 -58.88 -33.96 29.59
CA ARG A 36 -60.00 -33.04 29.94
C ARG A 36 -59.41 -31.97 30.91
N THR A 37 -59.91 -30.75 31.16
CA THR A 37 -61.08 -29.91 30.77
C THR A 37 -60.56 -28.57 30.15
N GLY A 38 -61.28 -27.47 29.86
CA GLY A 38 -62.70 -27.09 29.96
C GLY A 38 -63.02 -26.11 31.12
N GLY A 39 -63.56 -24.89 30.93
CA GLY A 39 -63.97 -24.21 29.68
C GLY A 39 -65.00 -23.08 29.93
N ARG A 40 -65.82 -22.76 28.90
CA ARG A 40 -66.96 -21.80 28.89
C ARG A 40 -66.57 -20.29 28.90
N ARG A 41 -67.30 -19.36 28.24
CA ARG A 41 -68.57 -19.47 27.47
C ARG A 41 -68.77 -18.27 26.50
N ARG A 42 -69.23 -18.57 25.25
CA ARG A 42 -70.28 -17.86 24.45
C ARG A 42 -70.09 -16.36 24.04
N SER A 43 -70.64 -15.86 22.92
CA SER A 43 -71.18 -16.50 21.68
C SER A 43 -71.66 -15.51 20.60
N THR A 44 -71.49 -15.88 19.31
CA THR A 44 -72.45 -15.76 18.17
C THR A 44 -72.87 -14.36 17.61
N PRO A 45 -73.37 -14.26 16.35
CA PRO A 45 -73.02 -15.06 15.15
C PRO A 45 -73.02 -14.31 13.77
N THR A 46 -72.51 -15.01 12.74
CA THR A 46 -72.95 -15.07 11.31
C THR A 46 -73.64 -13.90 10.58
N SER A 47 -73.23 -13.69 9.31
CA SER A 47 -74.08 -14.08 8.17
C SER A 47 -73.24 -14.50 6.94
N LEU A 48 -73.88 -15.17 5.96
CA LEU A 48 -73.32 -15.52 4.65
C LEU A 48 -74.09 -14.77 3.54
N ALA A 49 -73.50 -14.63 2.35
CA ALA A 49 -74.13 -14.95 1.06
C ALA A 49 -73.15 -14.81 -0.12
N LEU A 50 -73.50 -15.41 -1.26
CA LEU A 50 -72.74 -15.35 -2.52
C LEU A 50 -73.21 -14.18 -3.40
N GLY A 51 -72.33 -13.72 -4.29
CA GLY A 51 -72.70 -12.87 -5.43
C GLY A 51 -71.52 -12.66 -6.39
N ALA A 52 -71.63 -13.14 -7.63
CA ALA A 52 -70.62 -12.95 -8.67
C ALA A 52 -71.28 -12.94 -10.06
N VAL A 53 -70.91 -11.99 -10.94
CA VAL A 53 -70.89 -12.12 -12.41
C VAL A 53 -70.23 -10.87 -13.06
N LEU A 54 -69.07 -11.11 -13.69
CA LEU A 54 -68.51 -10.61 -14.98
C LEU A 54 -68.46 -9.12 -15.41
N GLN A 55 -67.42 -8.82 -16.20
CA GLN A 55 -67.14 -7.63 -17.06
C GLN A 55 -66.83 -6.31 -16.31
N GLY A 56 -65.88 -5.44 -16.73
CA GLY A 56 -64.92 -5.47 -17.85
C GLY A 56 -63.72 -4.52 -17.56
N PRO A 57 -62.68 -4.44 -18.41
CA PRO A 57 -61.39 -3.82 -18.05
C PRO A 57 -61.36 -2.28 -18.17
N ALA A 58 -60.55 -1.63 -17.31
CA ALA A 58 -60.20 -0.21 -17.38
C ALA A 58 -58.69 -0.02 -17.55
N SER A 59 -58.28 1.00 -18.32
CA SER A 59 -56.90 1.23 -18.77
C SER A 59 -56.04 2.03 -17.79
N SER A 60 -54.72 1.81 -17.84
CA SER A 60 -53.72 2.58 -17.10
C SER A 60 -53.14 3.73 -17.93
N THR A 61 -52.96 4.90 -17.30
CA THR A 61 -52.34 6.09 -17.92
C THR A 61 -51.20 6.64 -17.03
N PRO A 62 -49.96 6.74 -17.53
CA PRO A 62 -48.84 7.34 -16.81
C PRO A 62 -48.82 8.89 -16.93
N PRO A 63 -48.13 9.60 -16.02
CA PRO A 63 -48.08 11.07 -16.00
C PRO A 63 -47.29 11.71 -17.16
N PRO A 64 -47.53 13.01 -17.47
CA PRO A 64 -47.02 13.67 -18.67
C PRO A 64 -45.51 13.99 -18.63
N ARG A 65 -44.94 14.17 -19.83
CA ARG A 65 -43.51 14.48 -20.09
C ARG A 65 -43.33 15.97 -20.44
N PRO A 66 -42.26 16.66 -19.98
CA PRO A 66 -41.99 18.05 -20.33
C PRO A 66 -41.59 18.25 -21.82
N PRO A 67 -41.77 19.46 -22.38
CA PRO A 67 -41.60 19.74 -23.81
C PRO A 67 -40.12 19.90 -24.25
N PRO A 68 -39.81 19.71 -25.55
CA PRO A 68 -38.45 19.76 -26.07
C PRO A 68 -37.94 21.15 -26.52
N THR A 69 -36.65 21.35 -26.26
CA THR A 69 -35.64 22.24 -26.88
C THR A 69 -35.96 23.04 -28.16
N PRO A 70 -35.44 24.29 -28.27
CA PRO A 70 -34.81 24.78 -29.50
C PRO A 70 -33.34 24.34 -29.59
N ALA A 71 -32.87 23.99 -30.78
CA ALA A 71 -31.46 23.62 -31.03
C ALA A 71 -30.65 24.81 -31.58
N SER A 72 -29.37 24.91 -31.22
CA SER A 72 -28.41 25.83 -31.84
C SER A 72 -27.38 25.06 -32.68
N SER A 73 -27.30 25.40 -33.97
CA SER A 73 -26.50 24.69 -34.96
C SER A 73 -25.43 25.58 -35.58
N THR A 74 -24.16 25.37 -35.21
CA THR A 74 -23.00 25.92 -35.92
C THR A 74 -21.78 25.00 -35.74
N PRO A 75 -21.10 24.57 -36.81
CA PRO A 75 -19.94 23.70 -36.70
C PRO A 75 -18.68 24.52 -36.36
N ALA A 76 -18.08 24.27 -35.19
CA ALA A 76 -16.78 24.84 -34.85
C ALA A 76 -15.67 24.18 -35.70
N SER A 77 -15.12 24.92 -36.65
CA SER A 77 -14.02 24.49 -37.51
C SER A 77 -12.77 24.12 -36.69
N ARG A 78 -12.22 22.92 -36.91
CA ARG A 78 -10.95 22.50 -36.29
C ARG A 78 -9.79 23.33 -36.85
N LEU A 79 -9.27 24.26 -36.06
CA LEU A 79 -7.92 24.76 -36.24
C LEU A 79 -6.91 23.65 -35.89
N PRO A 80 -5.84 23.43 -36.68
CA PRO A 80 -4.76 22.55 -36.29
C PRO A 80 -3.96 23.15 -35.11
N PRO A 81 -3.31 22.32 -34.28
CA PRO A 81 -2.43 22.84 -33.24
C PRO A 81 -1.23 23.58 -33.85
N PRO A 82 -0.71 24.64 -33.21
CA PRO A 82 0.47 25.35 -33.69
C PRO A 82 1.69 24.42 -33.72
N ALA A 83 2.50 24.54 -34.77
CA ALA A 83 3.74 23.77 -34.92
C ALA A 83 4.72 24.08 -33.78
N SER A 84 5.42 23.05 -33.29
CA SER A 84 6.46 23.23 -32.28
C SER A 84 7.63 24.04 -32.84
N PRO A 85 8.23 24.97 -32.09
CA PRO A 85 9.41 25.69 -32.54
C PRO A 85 10.60 24.72 -32.74
N PRO A 86 11.49 24.98 -33.71
CA PRO A 86 12.67 24.14 -33.92
C PRO A 86 13.61 24.17 -32.71
N PRO A 87 14.36 23.10 -32.45
CA PRO A 87 15.34 23.06 -31.37
C PRO A 87 16.47 24.08 -31.62
N PRO A 88 17.05 24.67 -30.56
CA PRO A 88 18.17 25.60 -30.71
C PRO A 88 19.41 24.91 -31.34
N PRO A 89 20.25 25.65 -32.07
CA PRO A 89 21.47 25.10 -32.66
C PRO A 89 22.42 24.59 -31.58
N ARG A 90 23.15 23.51 -31.89
CA ARG A 90 24.14 22.94 -30.96
C ARG A 90 25.30 23.93 -30.76
N PRO A 91 25.83 24.10 -29.54
CA PRO A 91 27.07 24.84 -29.34
C PRO A 91 28.24 24.13 -30.06
N PRO A 92 29.28 24.87 -30.51
CA PRO A 92 30.46 24.28 -31.13
C PRO A 92 31.22 23.38 -30.15
N PRO A 93 31.95 22.36 -30.64
CA PRO A 93 32.76 21.49 -29.78
C PRO A 93 33.89 22.28 -29.11
N GLY A 94 34.05 22.10 -27.81
CA GLY A 94 35.17 22.66 -27.05
C GLY A 94 36.51 22.03 -27.45
N PRO A 95 37.65 22.73 -27.23
CA PRO A 95 38.97 22.24 -27.62
C PRO A 95 39.37 20.97 -26.84
N ALA A 96 40.02 20.03 -27.53
CA ALA A 96 40.50 18.80 -26.94
C ALA A 96 41.64 19.05 -25.90
N PRO A 97 41.73 18.24 -24.83
CA PRO A 97 42.78 18.39 -23.82
C PRO A 97 44.17 18.07 -24.38
N ARG A 98 45.17 18.91 -24.05
CA ARG A 98 46.58 18.62 -24.35
C ARG A 98 47.07 17.45 -23.50
N ALA A 99 47.77 16.52 -24.13
CA ALA A 99 48.53 15.49 -23.42
C ALA A 99 49.75 16.08 -22.68
N LEU A 100 50.08 15.50 -21.53
CA LEU A 100 51.33 15.75 -20.80
C LEU A 100 52.29 14.55 -20.98
N PRO A 101 53.61 14.78 -21.04
CA PRO A 101 54.60 13.72 -21.22
C PRO A 101 54.81 12.89 -19.94
N PRO A 102 55.29 11.63 -20.06
CA PRO A 102 55.44 10.72 -18.92
C PRO A 102 56.68 11.04 -18.06
N PRO A 103 56.62 10.81 -16.74
CA PRO A 103 57.80 10.86 -15.88
C PRO A 103 58.72 9.64 -16.10
N ARG A 104 60.03 9.84 -15.96
CA ARG A 104 61.01 8.74 -15.95
C ARG A 104 61.02 8.06 -14.58
N GLY A 105 61.23 6.73 -14.55
CA GLY A 105 61.17 5.92 -13.34
C GLY A 105 62.43 5.97 -12.46
N GLY A 106 62.31 5.48 -11.22
CA GLY A 106 63.41 5.41 -10.26
C GLY A 106 63.10 4.58 -9.01
N PHE A 107 63.32 3.26 -9.11
CA PHE A 107 63.54 2.27 -8.03
C PHE A 107 62.55 2.09 -6.85
N TRP A 108 62.43 0.82 -6.43
CA TRP A 108 61.73 0.37 -5.23
C TRP A 108 62.71 0.09 -4.08
N LEU A 109 62.33 0.36 -2.84
CA LEU A 109 62.07 -0.62 -1.74
C LEU A 109 61.81 0.13 -0.40
N PRO A 110 61.22 -0.51 0.63
CA PRO A 110 60.37 0.20 1.59
C PRO A 110 60.94 0.40 3.01
N ALA A 111 60.34 1.32 3.76
CA ALA A 111 60.42 1.41 5.22
C ALA A 111 59.01 1.57 5.82
N ARG A 112 58.80 1.07 7.05
CA ARG A 112 57.50 1.09 7.74
C ARG A 112 57.37 2.27 8.70
N GLY A 113 56.17 2.83 8.78
CA GLY A 113 55.51 3.29 10.02
C GLY A 113 56.20 4.35 10.88
N LEU A 114 55.70 5.58 10.82
CA LEU A 114 55.89 6.61 11.84
C LEU A 114 54.54 7.28 12.15
N TRP A 115 53.98 6.94 13.31
CA TRP A 115 52.98 7.72 14.04
C TRP A 115 53.59 8.10 15.40
N SER A 116 53.06 9.15 16.02
CA SER A 116 53.46 9.66 17.35
C SER A 116 54.86 10.30 17.44
N GLN A 117 54.88 11.64 17.51
CA GLN A 117 55.52 12.40 18.61
C GLN A 117 55.30 13.91 18.47
N CYS A 118 54.51 14.49 19.38
CA CYS A 118 54.40 15.95 19.54
C CYS A 118 53.87 16.33 20.95
N ALA A 119 54.64 16.06 22.01
CA ALA A 119 54.51 16.67 23.35
C ALA A 119 55.61 16.17 24.30
N ALA A 120 56.63 16.99 24.60
CA ALA A 120 57.57 16.78 25.70
C ALA A 120 58.35 18.07 26.02
N ARG A 121 58.82 18.19 27.28
CA ARG A 121 59.48 19.37 27.90
C ARG A 121 58.49 20.51 28.20
N VAL A 122 58.54 21.20 29.35
CA VAL A 122 59.48 21.16 30.49
C VAL A 122 58.70 20.92 31.80
N ALA A 123 59.31 20.26 32.78
CA ALA A 123 58.84 20.23 34.17
C ALA A 123 60.02 20.32 35.13
N ALA A 124 60.02 21.33 36.03
CA ALA A 124 60.70 21.37 37.34
C ALA A 124 60.70 22.80 37.93
N ALA A 125 59.84 23.06 38.92
CA ALA A 125 60.02 24.06 39.98
C ALA A 125 58.80 24.02 40.93
N ALA A 126 58.94 23.37 42.09
CA ALA A 126 57.89 23.35 43.10
C ALA A 126 58.39 24.00 44.39
N THR A 127 57.81 25.14 44.76
CA THR A 127 57.99 25.80 46.06
C THR A 127 56.63 26.02 46.67
N ALA A 128 56.38 25.44 47.84
CA ALA A 128 55.04 25.39 48.43
C ALA A 128 54.70 26.68 49.20
N THR A 129 53.53 27.25 48.91
CA THR A 129 52.75 28.08 49.85
C THR A 129 51.29 28.17 49.42
N MET A 130 50.39 28.38 50.40
CA MET A 130 49.00 28.81 50.23
C MET A 130 48.08 27.95 49.33
N TRP A 131 47.71 26.77 49.83
CA TRP A 131 46.32 26.31 49.70
C TRP A 131 45.40 27.35 50.39
N ALA A 132 44.50 28.03 49.66
CA ALA A 132 43.29 28.68 50.23
C ALA A 132 42.32 29.38 49.24
N VAL A 133 42.52 29.43 47.91
CA VAL A 133 41.65 30.28 47.02
C VAL A 133 41.04 29.55 45.80
N LEU A 134 41.30 28.26 45.59
CA LEU A 134 40.86 27.54 44.37
C LEU A 134 39.61 26.62 44.47
N PRO A 135 38.52 26.98 45.18
CA PRO A 135 37.20 26.37 44.92
C PRO A 135 36.22 27.29 44.16
N LEU A 136 36.53 28.58 43.95
CA LEU A 136 35.56 29.58 43.47
C LEU A 136 35.55 29.83 41.95
N LEU A 137 36.50 29.29 41.18
CA LEU A 137 36.56 29.46 39.71
C LEU A 137 36.02 28.27 38.90
N CYS A 138 35.77 27.10 39.52
CA CYS A 138 35.20 25.94 38.83
C CYS A 138 33.66 25.92 38.83
N ALA A 139 32.99 26.79 39.61
CA ALA A 139 31.54 26.84 39.72
C ALA A 139 30.84 27.56 38.54
N GLY A 140 31.57 28.33 37.72
CA GLY A 140 30.99 29.07 36.59
C GLY A 140 30.79 28.24 35.32
N ALA A 141 31.56 27.16 35.13
CA ALA A 141 31.62 26.42 33.87
C ALA A 141 30.42 25.48 33.62
N TRP A 142 29.57 25.24 34.62
CA TRP A 142 28.43 24.31 34.55
C TRP A 142 27.07 25.00 34.27
N LEU A 143 27.04 26.33 34.10
CA LEU A 143 25.83 27.07 33.73
C LEU A 143 25.64 27.28 32.22
N LEU A 144 26.65 26.95 31.41
CA LEU A 144 26.49 26.78 29.97
C LEU A 144 26.26 25.29 29.69
N GLY A 145 25.00 24.86 29.85
CA GLY A 145 24.56 23.56 29.36
C GLY A 145 24.83 23.42 27.85
N PRO A 146 24.96 22.20 27.32
CA PRO A 146 25.32 21.98 25.91
C PRO A 146 24.31 22.69 25.00
N THR A 147 24.76 23.74 24.33
CA THR A 147 23.99 24.41 23.29
C THR A 147 23.72 23.38 22.20
N ALA A 148 22.47 22.92 22.11
CA ALA A 148 22.06 21.99 21.09
C ALA A 148 22.35 22.64 19.73
N CYS A 149 23.36 22.10 19.04
CA CYS A 149 23.74 22.56 17.72
C CYS A 149 22.64 22.13 16.74
N GLY A 150 21.59 22.96 16.66
CA GLY A 150 20.55 22.80 15.66
C GLY A 150 21.19 22.75 14.29
N ALA A 151 20.73 21.82 13.44
CA ALA A 151 21.25 21.70 12.08
C ALA A 151 21.10 23.06 11.38
N ALA A 152 22.23 23.66 11.00
CA ALA A 152 22.25 25.00 10.46
C ALA A 152 21.39 25.09 9.19
N ASP A 153 20.53 26.10 9.13
CA ASP A 153 19.66 26.35 7.98
C ASP A 153 20.45 26.44 6.67
N LEU A 154 19.91 25.87 5.59
CA LEU A 154 20.58 25.92 4.31
C LEU A 154 20.58 27.37 3.81
N ALA A 155 21.73 27.85 3.35
CA ALA A 155 21.81 29.07 2.56
C ALA A 155 21.04 28.85 1.24
N VAL A 156 19.90 29.53 1.07
CA VAL A 156 18.99 29.41 -0.07
C VAL A 156 19.31 30.47 -1.13
N SER A 157 19.42 30.07 -2.40
CA SER A 157 19.62 31.00 -3.52
C SER A 157 18.32 31.62 -4.04
N SER A 158 18.43 32.75 -4.73
CA SER A 158 17.31 33.42 -5.41
C SER A 158 16.63 32.51 -6.45
N LEU A 159 17.40 31.68 -7.17
CA LEU A 159 16.90 30.70 -8.14
C LEU A 159 16.04 29.62 -7.46
N GLU A 160 16.49 29.09 -6.33
CA GLU A 160 15.75 28.07 -5.58
C GLU A 160 14.46 28.65 -4.96
N MET A 161 14.51 29.88 -4.44
CA MET A 161 13.30 30.59 -3.99
C MET A 161 12.31 30.85 -5.13
N PHE A 162 12.80 31.20 -6.33
CA PHE A 162 11.95 31.35 -7.52
C PHE A 162 11.27 30.04 -7.91
N HIS A 163 12.01 28.93 -7.95
CA HIS A 163 11.45 27.61 -8.21
C HIS A 163 10.45 27.17 -7.15
N PHE A 164 10.69 27.46 -5.86
CA PHE A 164 9.73 27.16 -4.79
C PHE A 164 8.43 27.94 -4.98
N LYS A 165 8.50 29.25 -5.26
CA LYS A 165 7.31 30.09 -5.53
C LYS A 165 6.53 29.57 -6.76
N SER A 166 7.21 29.21 -7.84
CA SER A 166 6.58 28.60 -9.02
C SER A 166 5.90 27.26 -8.69
N TRP A 167 6.57 26.42 -7.89
CA TRP A 167 6.04 25.12 -7.46
C TRP A 167 4.83 25.26 -6.53
N MET A 168 4.82 26.25 -5.63
CA MET A 168 3.67 26.56 -4.77
C MET A 168 2.43 26.93 -5.60
N VAL A 169 2.58 27.78 -6.62
CA VAL A 169 1.48 28.14 -7.53
C VAL A 169 0.97 26.90 -8.28
N GLN A 170 1.86 26.07 -8.81
CA GLN A 170 1.50 24.82 -9.51
C GLN A 170 0.70 23.85 -8.62
N HIS A 171 1.08 23.73 -7.34
CA HIS A 171 0.47 22.80 -6.38
C HIS A 171 -0.57 23.47 -5.46
N ARG A 172 -0.96 24.71 -5.76
CA ARG A 172 -1.95 25.52 -5.01
C ARG A 172 -1.66 25.60 -3.51
N LYS A 173 -0.39 25.73 -3.13
CA LYS A 173 0.06 25.85 -1.73
C LYS A 173 0.04 27.30 -1.25
N THR A 174 -0.37 27.50 0.00
CA THR A 174 -0.33 28.79 0.72
C THR A 174 0.16 28.52 2.15
N TYR A 175 1.07 29.35 2.66
CA TYR A 175 1.72 29.16 3.96
C TYR A 175 1.76 30.47 4.76
N SER A 176 1.77 30.35 6.09
CA SER A 176 2.16 31.46 6.97
C SER A 176 3.64 31.80 6.77
N SER A 177 4.08 33.00 7.17
CA SER A 177 5.49 33.40 7.06
C SER A 177 6.45 32.43 7.79
N GLU A 178 5.99 31.84 8.90
CA GLU A 178 6.70 30.86 9.70
C GLU A 178 6.80 29.50 8.98
N GLU A 179 5.67 28.93 8.53
CA GLU A 179 5.68 27.65 7.80
C GLU A 179 6.40 27.78 6.46
N TYR A 180 6.30 28.94 5.78
CA TYR A 180 6.96 29.20 4.50
C TYR A 180 8.48 28.99 4.58
N HIS A 181 9.14 29.40 5.67
CA HIS A 181 10.59 29.18 5.82
C HIS A 181 10.92 27.69 5.90
N HIS A 182 10.25 26.94 6.78
CA HIS A 182 10.45 25.49 6.92
C HIS A 182 10.13 24.73 5.62
N ARG A 183 9.06 25.11 4.91
CA ARG A 183 8.70 24.54 3.60
C ARG A 183 9.74 24.83 2.52
N LEU A 184 10.29 26.05 2.50
CA LEU A 184 11.38 26.41 1.60
C LEU A 184 12.66 25.60 1.92
N GLN A 185 13.05 25.45 3.19
CA GLN A 185 14.20 24.63 3.59
C GLN A 185 14.05 23.17 3.14
N ALA A 186 12.87 22.56 3.37
CA ALA A 186 12.55 21.21 2.91
C ALA A 186 12.61 21.10 1.38
N PHE A 187 12.02 22.06 0.66
CA PHE A 187 12.03 22.11 -0.81
C PHE A 187 13.45 22.25 -1.38
N VAL A 188 14.28 23.12 -0.80
CA VAL A 188 15.68 23.34 -1.23
C VAL A 188 16.52 22.09 -1.00
N SER A 189 16.37 21.44 0.16
CA SER A 189 17.03 20.17 0.47
C SER A 189 16.67 19.10 -0.57
N ASN A 190 15.38 18.92 -0.86
CA ASN A 190 14.90 17.94 -1.82
C ASN A 190 15.29 18.30 -3.28
N TRP A 191 15.25 19.58 -3.67
CA TRP A 191 15.73 20.07 -4.97
C TRP A 191 17.22 19.75 -5.18
N ARG A 192 18.06 19.96 -4.17
CA ARG A 192 19.50 19.63 -4.21
C ARG A 192 19.73 18.11 -4.32
N LYS A 193 19.01 17.28 -3.55
CA LYS A 193 19.04 15.80 -3.69
C LYS A 193 18.68 15.35 -5.11
N ILE A 194 17.57 15.85 -5.64
CA ILE A 194 17.06 15.53 -6.98
C ILE A 194 18.11 15.85 -8.05
N ASN A 195 18.76 17.00 -7.97
CA ASN A 195 19.78 17.39 -8.94
C ASN A 195 21.07 16.56 -8.82
N ALA A 196 21.52 16.26 -7.60
CA ALA A 196 22.69 15.41 -7.37
C ALA A 196 22.48 13.98 -7.95
N HIS A 197 21.34 13.36 -7.64
CA HIS A 197 20.94 12.06 -8.21
C HIS A 197 20.78 12.13 -9.73
N ASN A 198 20.17 13.20 -10.26
CA ASN A 198 19.96 13.32 -11.70
C ASN A 198 21.25 13.57 -12.48
N ALA A 199 22.28 14.15 -11.87
CA ALA A 199 23.63 14.25 -12.42
C ALA A 199 24.41 12.92 -12.37
N GLY A 200 24.11 12.05 -11.40
CA GLY A 200 24.72 10.71 -11.28
C GLY A 200 24.24 9.71 -12.34
N ASN A 201 24.95 8.58 -12.45
CA ASN A 201 24.55 7.46 -13.30
C ASN A 201 23.63 6.51 -12.52
N HIS A 202 22.32 6.58 -12.77
CA HIS A 202 21.29 5.79 -12.09
C HIS A 202 20.22 5.33 -13.08
N THR A 203 19.68 4.14 -12.81
CA THR A 203 18.61 3.44 -13.55
C THR A 203 17.26 4.16 -13.54
N PHE A 204 17.03 5.03 -12.54
CA PHE A 204 15.89 5.93 -12.44
C PHE A 204 16.33 7.38 -12.26
N LYS A 205 15.41 8.31 -12.58
CA LYS A 205 15.58 9.75 -12.35
C LYS A 205 14.48 10.27 -11.43
N MET A 206 14.87 11.20 -10.56
CA MET A 206 13.99 11.89 -9.61
C MET A 206 13.42 13.17 -10.24
N GLY A 207 12.40 13.76 -9.62
CA GLY A 207 11.84 15.05 -10.04
C GLY A 207 10.81 15.57 -9.04
N LEU A 208 10.51 16.88 -9.14
CA LEU A 208 9.52 17.52 -8.27
C LEU A 208 8.12 16.92 -8.46
N ASN A 209 7.37 16.90 -7.36
CA ASN A 209 5.98 16.47 -7.27
C ASN A 209 5.31 17.12 -6.04
N GLN A 210 4.12 16.67 -5.65
CA GLN A 210 3.34 17.23 -4.54
C GLN A 210 3.98 17.10 -3.14
N PHE A 211 5.01 16.27 -2.98
CA PHE A 211 5.70 16.00 -1.72
C PHE A 211 7.00 16.79 -1.55
N SER A 212 7.42 17.56 -2.55
CA SER A 212 8.76 18.15 -2.56
C SER A 212 9.04 19.16 -1.44
N ASP A 213 8.00 19.73 -0.81
CA ASP A 213 8.10 20.62 0.36
C ASP A 213 7.89 19.91 1.71
N MET A 214 7.96 18.57 1.74
CA MET A 214 7.84 17.76 2.95
C MET A 214 9.17 17.07 3.28
N SER A 215 9.39 16.82 4.57
CA SER A 215 10.44 15.89 5.01
C SER A 215 9.92 14.45 4.97
N PHE A 216 10.81 13.46 4.81
CA PHE A 216 10.43 12.04 4.90
C PHE A 216 9.73 11.71 6.23
N ALA A 217 10.15 12.35 7.34
CA ALA A 217 9.52 12.18 8.65
C ALA A 217 8.09 12.74 8.71
N GLU A 218 7.77 13.81 7.98
CA GLU A 218 6.39 14.29 7.82
C GLU A 218 5.58 13.37 6.90
N LEU A 219 6.14 12.98 5.76
CA LEU A 219 5.45 12.10 4.81
C LEU A 219 5.13 10.73 5.43
N LYS A 220 6.05 10.13 6.19
CA LYS A 220 5.81 8.85 6.87
C LYS A 220 4.61 8.91 7.82
N ARG A 221 4.43 10.02 8.56
CA ARG A 221 3.25 10.21 9.45
C ARG A 221 1.93 10.47 8.72
N LYS A 222 1.97 10.87 7.44
CA LYS A 222 0.79 11.30 6.67
C LYS A 222 0.34 10.32 5.58
N TYR A 223 1.25 9.51 5.01
CA TYR A 223 0.99 8.72 3.80
C TYR A 223 1.42 7.25 3.89
N LEU A 224 2.29 6.88 4.83
CA LEU A 224 2.82 5.53 5.02
C LEU A 224 2.28 4.89 6.29
N TRP A 225 2.60 3.62 6.53
CA TRP A 225 2.24 2.95 7.78
C TRP A 225 3.07 3.44 8.97
N SER A 226 2.39 3.64 10.08
CA SER A 226 2.98 4.00 11.39
C SER A 226 3.79 2.84 11.98
N GLU A 227 3.28 1.62 11.84
CA GLU A 227 3.76 0.41 12.51
C GLU A 227 3.91 -0.78 11.55
N PRO A 228 4.87 -1.70 11.80
CA PRO A 228 5.04 -2.94 11.04
C PRO A 228 3.75 -3.76 10.98
N GLN A 229 3.44 -4.32 9.81
CA GLN A 229 2.27 -5.18 9.61
C GLN A 229 2.61 -6.66 9.76
N ASN A 230 1.59 -7.49 10.00
CA ASN A 230 1.77 -8.96 10.03
C ASN A 230 1.89 -9.54 8.61
N CYS A 231 2.87 -9.02 7.87
CA CYS A 231 3.31 -9.47 6.55
C CYS A 231 4.03 -10.84 6.63
N SER A 232 4.24 -11.39 7.84
CA SER A 232 5.08 -12.56 8.11
C SER A 232 4.40 -13.92 7.85
N ALA A 233 3.73 -14.07 6.71
CA ALA A 233 3.13 -15.33 6.28
C ALA A 233 4.20 -16.25 5.67
N THR A 234 4.90 -17.04 6.51
CA THR A 234 6.01 -17.92 6.08
C THR A 234 5.60 -19.10 5.19
N LYS A 235 4.29 -19.36 5.04
CA LYS A 235 3.72 -20.27 4.03
C LYS A 235 2.49 -19.62 3.40
N GLY A 236 2.51 -19.45 2.08
CA GLY A 236 1.32 -19.11 1.30
C GLY A 236 0.45 -20.34 1.04
N ASN A 237 -0.72 -20.12 0.43
CA ASN A 237 -1.55 -21.17 -0.17
C ASN A 237 -1.40 -21.22 -1.70
N TYR A 238 -0.73 -20.23 -2.31
CA TYR A 238 -0.34 -20.28 -3.72
C TYR A 238 0.80 -21.30 -3.92
N LEU A 239 0.60 -22.23 -4.85
CA LEU A 239 1.61 -23.19 -5.29
C LEU A 239 2.02 -22.85 -6.72
N ARG A 240 3.29 -22.46 -6.92
CA ARG A 240 3.82 -22.08 -8.23
C ARG A 240 3.94 -23.30 -9.15
N GLY A 241 3.53 -23.13 -10.40
CA GLY A 241 3.69 -24.09 -11.49
C GLY A 241 5.11 -24.08 -12.09
N THR A 242 5.19 -24.30 -13.40
CA THR A 242 6.46 -24.40 -14.14
C THR A 242 6.41 -23.46 -15.35
N GLY A 243 7.44 -22.62 -15.49
CA GLY A 243 7.62 -21.73 -16.63
C GLY A 243 8.18 -22.42 -17.88
N PRO A 244 8.66 -21.67 -18.88
CA PRO A 244 8.87 -20.22 -18.87
C PRO A 244 7.57 -19.42 -19.00
N TYR A 245 7.54 -18.26 -18.34
CA TYR A 245 6.47 -17.26 -18.49
C TYR A 245 6.81 -16.29 -19.65
N PRO A 246 5.84 -15.53 -20.19
CA PRO A 246 6.10 -14.54 -21.25
C PRO A 246 7.17 -13.53 -20.82
N PRO A 247 8.05 -13.03 -21.71
CA PRO A 247 9.15 -12.13 -21.32
C PRO A 247 8.68 -10.75 -20.84
N SER A 248 7.46 -10.34 -21.18
CA SER A 248 6.82 -9.13 -20.64
C SER A 248 5.30 -9.28 -20.60
N MET A 249 4.68 -8.64 -19.62
CA MET A 249 3.23 -8.60 -19.42
C MET A 249 2.80 -7.21 -18.97
N ASP A 250 1.64 -6.74 -19.43
CA ASP A 250 1.06 -5.44 -19.05
C ASP A 250 -0.46 -5.51 -19.19
N TRP A 251 -1.17 -5.66 -18.07
CA TRP A 251 -2.63 -5.80 -18.06
C TRP A 251 -3.35 -4.58 -18.63
N ARG A 252 -2.72 -3.39 -18.60
CA ARG A 252 -3.23 -2.15 -19.21
C ARG A 252 -3.25 -2.20 -20.74
N LYS A 253 -2.50 -3.13 -21.35
CA LYS A 253 -2.45 -3.37 -22.81
C LYS A 253 -3.30 -4.57 -23.24
N LYS A 254 -3.70 -5.44 -22.29
CA LYS A 254 -4.52 -6.64 -22.56
C LYS A 254 -6.00 -6.32 -22.74
N GLY A 255 -6.48 -5.21 -22.17
CA GLY A 255 -7.87 -4.77 -22.24
C GLY A 255 -8.16 -3.70 -21.19
N ASN A 256 -9.43 -3.39 -20.95
CA ASN A 256 -9.86 -2.47 -19.89
C ASN A 256 -9.85 -3.17 -18.52
N PHE A 257 -8.68 -3.69 -18.11
CA PHE A 257 -8.51 -4.54 -16.93
C PHE A 257 -7.82 -3.85 -15.76
N VAL A 258 -7.47 -2.57 -15.86
CA VAL A 258 -6.80 -1.81 -14.79
C VAL A 258 -7.48 -0.45 -14.66
N SER A 259 -8.06 -0.19 -13.50
CA SER A 259 -8.76 1.07 -13.20
C SER A 259 -7.83 2.29 -13.20
N PRO A 260 -8.36 3.52 -13.36
CA PRO A 260 -7.59 4.76 -13.26
C PRO A 260 -6.78 4.89 -11.96
N VAL A 261 -5.76 5.74 -11.98
CA VAL A 261 -4.98 6.06 -10.77
C VAL A 261 -5.77 7.01 -9.87
N LYS A 262 -6.18 6.50 -8.70
CA LYS A 262 -6.80 7.25 -7.60
C LYS A 262 -5.73 7.94 -6.72
N ASN A 263 -6.15 8.69 -5.69
CA ASN A 263 -5.25 9.38 -4.76
C ASN A 263 -5.72 9.18 -3.30
N GLN A 264 -4.87 8.62 -2.44
CA GLN A 264 -5.18 8.39 -1.01
C GLN A 264 -5.18 9.67 -0.16
N GLY A 265 -4.62 10.78 -0.65
CA GLY A 265 -4.48 12.00 0.16
C GLY A 265 -3.64 11.77 1.42
N SER A 266 -3.83 12.57 2.46
CA SER A 266 -3.05 12.51 3.72
C SER A 266 -3.55 11.43 4.68
N CYS A 267 -3.69 10.19 4.18
CA CYS A 267 -4.17 9.02 4.90
C CYS A 267 -3.31 7.79 4.59
N GLY A 268 -3.01 6.96 5.60
CA GLY A 268 -2.19 5.73 5.47
C GLY A 268 -2.88 4.53 4.80
N SER A 269 -3.93 4.74 4.00
CA SER A 269 -4.78 3.66 3.46
C SER A 269 -4.34 3.09 2.10
N CYS A 270 -3.06 3.16 1.73
CA CYS A 270 -2.56 2.57 0.47
C CYS A 270 -2.93 1.09 0.28
N TRP A 271 -3.05 0.34 1.39
CA TRP A 271 -3.55 -1.03 1.42
C TRP A 271 -4.96 -1.18 0.84
N THR A 272 -5.85 -0.19 1.02
CA THR A 272 -7.21 -0.22 0.45
C THR A 272 -7.16 -0.07 -1.07
N PHE A 273 -6.39 0.89 -1.59
CA PHE A 273 -6.19 1.10 -3.04
C PHE A 273 -5.49 -0.08 -3.74
N SER A 274 -4.61 -0.80 -3.03
CA SER A 274 -4.05 -2.05 -3.52
C SER A 274 -5.13 -3.15 -3.59
N THR A 275 -5.94 -3.28 -2.53
CA THR A 275 -7.05 -4.27 -2.44
C THR A 275 -8.10 -4.05 -3.53
N THR A 276 -8.65 -2.84 -3.62
CA THR A 276 -9.63 -2.47 -4.65
C THR A 276 -9.03 -2.65 -6.03
N GLY A 277 -7.81 -2.16 -6.28
CA GLY A 277 -7.16 -2.28 -7.58
C GLY A 277 -7.01 -3.73 -8.06
N ALA A 278 -6.67 -4.67 -7.18
CA ALA A 278 -6.61 -6.10 -7.52
C ALA A 278 -7.99 -6.68 -7.80
N LEU A 279 -8.99 -6.39 -6.95
CA LEU A 279 -10.35 -6.95 -7.10
C LEU A 279 -11.10 -6.34 -8.30
N GLU A 280 -10.96 -5.04 -8.55
CA GLU A 280 -11.42 -4.34 -9.76
C GLU A 280 -10.85 -5.02 -11.01
N SER A 281 -9.54 -5.31 -11.01
CA SER A 281 -8.86 -5.98 -12.12
C SER A 281 -9.35 -7.42 -12.30
N ALA A 282 -9.45 -8.20 -11.22
CA ALA A 282 -9.87 -9.59 -11.27
C ALA A 282 -11.34 -9.75 -11.74
N VAL A 283 -12.25 -8.89 -11.28
CA VAL A 283 -13.64 -8.85 -11.77
C VAL A 283 -13.67 -8.43 -13.25
N ALA A 284 -12.86 -7.45 -13.68
CA ALA A 284 -12.79 -7.04 -15.07
C ALA A 284 -12.27 -8.15 -15.99
N ILE A 285 -11.26 -8.91 -15.55
CA ILE A 285 -10.71 -10.06 -16.30
C ILE A 285 -11.75 -11.19 -16.42
N ALA A 286 -12.51 -11.46 -15.35
CA ALA A 286 -13.49 -12.55 -15.33
C ALA A 286 -14.83 -12.22 -16.03
N THR A 287 -15.22 -10.94 -16.10
CA THR A 287 -16.57 -10.53 -16.58
C THR A 287 -16.57 -9.54 -17.74
N GLY A 288 -15.41 -8.98 -18.11
CA GLY A 288 -15.32 -7.84 -19.03
C GLY A 288 -15.77 -6.49 -18.44
N ARG A 289 -16.34 -6.46 -17.22
CA ARG A 289 -16.84 -5.24 -16.56
C ARG A 289 -15.86 -4.77 -15.49
N LEU A 290 -15.31 -3.57 -15.66
CA LEU A 290 -14.42 -2.93 -14.70
C LEU A 290 -15.22 -2.04 -13.72
N PRO A 291 -15.37 -2.43 -12.43
CA PRO A 291 -15.98 -1.57 -11.42
C PRO A 291 -14.99 -0.49 -10.91
N SER A 292 -15.51 0.44 -10.11
CA SER A 292 -14.70 1.26 -9.19
C SER A 292 -15.22 1.01 -7.78
N LEU A 293 -14.40 0.36 -6.96
CA LEU A 293 -14.78 -0.11 -5.62
C LEU A 293 -14.42 0.91 -4.54
N ALA A 294 -15.19 0.92 -3.47
CA ALA A 294 -15.07 1.90 -2.39
C ALA A 294 -13.88 1.61 -1.46
N GLU A 295 -12.78 2.35 -1.61
CA GLU A 295 -11.67 2.29 -0.64
C GLU A 295 -12.12 2.67 0.78
N GLN A 296 -13.13 3.55 0.91
CA GLN A 296 -13.61 4.02 2.21
C GLN A 296 -14.31 2.93 3.02
N GLN A 297 -14.98 1.96 2.38
CA GLN A 297 -15.56 0.83 3.11
C GLN A 297 -14.46 0.04 3.83
N LEU A 298 -13.29 -0.11 3.21
CA LEU A 298 -12.16 -0.81 3.83
C LEU A 298 -11.59 0.01 5.00
N VAL A 299 -11.39 1.32 4.84
CA VAL A 299 -10.98 2.26 5.91
C VAL A 299 -11.92 2.16 7.12
N ASP A 300 -13.23 2.20 6.88
CA ASP A 300 -14.25 2.35 7.91
C ASP A 300 -14.72 1.02 8.55
N CYS A 301 -14.61 -0.13 7.85
CA CYS A 301 -15.25 -1.39 8.28
C CYS A 301 -14.32 -2.60 8.50
N ALA A 302 -13.05 -2.59 8.04
CA ALA A 302 -12.23 -3.81 7.97
C ALA A 302 -11.46 -4.18 9.26
N GLN A 303 -11.79 -3.57 10.41
CA GLN A 303 -10.94 -3.65 11.61
C GLN A 303 -10.94 -5.01 12.31
N ASN A 304 -12.02 -5.78 12.17
CA ASN A 304 -12.09 -7.17 12.66
C ASN A 304 -11.08 -8.13 11.99
N PHE A 305 -10.36 -7.67 10.96
CA PHE A 305 -9.31 -8.42 10.25
C PHE A 305 -7.89 -7.85 10.50
N ASN A 306 -7.72 -7.00 11.52
CA ASN A 306 -6.48 -6.31 11.92
C ASN A 306 -6.04 -5.15 11.01
N ASN A 307 -6.95 -4.60 10.19
CA ASN A 307 -6.72 -3.35 9.46
C ASN A 307 -7.18 -2.14 10.28
N HIS A 308 -6.53 -0.98 10.12
CA HIS A 308 -6.85 0.25 10.83
C HIS A 308 -6.68 1.44 9.87
N GLY A 309 -7.75 2.19 9.64
CA GLY A 309 -7.99 2.98 8.43
C GLY A 309 -6.91 4.00 8.02
N CYS A 310 -7.04 5.25 8.47
CA CYS A 310 -6.20 6.37 8.04
C CYS A 310 -5.18 6.81 9.09
N GLN A 311 -5.53 6.75 10.38
CA GLN A 311 -4.68 7.20 11.49
C GLN A 311 -4.20 6.07 12.42
N GLY A 312 -4.64 4.83 12.21
CA GLY A 312 -4.32 3.67 13.08
C GLY A 312 -5.26 3.52 14.28
N TYR A 313 -5.90 4.60 14.71
CA TYR A 313 -6.86 4.64 15.82
C TYR A 313 -8.25 4.13 15.43
N GLY A 314 -8.35 2.86 15.06
CA GLY A 314 -9.62 2.15 15.08
C GLY A 314 -10.00 1.80 16.52
N PRO A 315 -11.21 2.15 17.03
CA PRO A 315 -11.68 1.58 18.28
C PRO A 315 -11.85 0.06 18.12
N ASP A 316 -11.37 -0.73 19.09
CA ASP A 316 -11.57 -2.20 19.11
C ASP A 316 -13.06 -2.48 19.44
N ARG A 317 -13.93 -2.29 18.44
CA ARG A 317 -15.36 -2.58 18.50
C ARG A 317 -15.51 -4.10 18.59
N GLY A 318 -15.46 -4.63 19.81
CA GLY A 318 -15.40 -6.05 20.16
C GLY A 318 -16.62 -6.89 19.77
N GLY A 319 -16.97 -6.91 18.48
CA GLY A 319 -17.84 -7.91 17.90
C GLY A 319 -17.17 -9.29 17.86
N PRO A 320 -17.91 -10.34 17.44
CA PRO A 320 -17.38 -11.70 17.37
C PRO A 320 -16.22 -11.78 16.37
N LYS A 321 -14.99 -11.83 16.89
CA LYS A 321 -13.77 -12.01 16.10
C LYS A 321 -13.84 -13.39 15.42
N PRO A 322 -13.69 -13.50 14.09
CA PRO A 322 -13.63 -14.79 13.42
C PRO A 322 -12.55 -15.67 14.06
N LEU A 323 -12.83 -16.97 14.22
CA LEU A 323 -12.02 -17.88 15.05
C LEU A 323 -10.75 -18.36 14.32
N LEU A 324 -9.96 -17.40 13.85
CA LEU A 324 -8.64 -17.58 13.24
C LEU A 324 -7.62 -17.90 14.34
N ILE A 325 -7.11 -19.13 14.33
CA ILE A 325 -6.14 -19.63 15.31
C ILE A 325 -4.74 -19.08 14.97
N SER A 326 -4.45 -17.85 15.40
CA SER A 326 -3.09 -17.30 15.46
C SER A 326 -2.67 -17.08 16.91
N ARG A 327 -1.65 -17.82 17.38
CA ARG A 327 -1.13 -17.71 18.75
C ARG A 327 -0.12 -16.56 18.88
N GLY A 328 -0.45 -15.57 19.71
CA GLY A 328 0.43 -14.45 20.09
C GLY A 328 0.50 -13.33 19.05
N HIS A 329 0.63 -12.05 19.43
CA HIS A 329 1.00 -11.49 20.73
C HIS A 329 0.01 -10.41 21.21
N PHE A 330 -0.17 -10.28 22.53
CA PHE A 330 -0.89 -9.17 23.14
C PHE A 330 0.03 -7.96 23.33
N CYS A 331 -0.46 -6.76 23.02
CA CYS A 331 0.12 -5.51 23.51
C CYS A 331 -0.14 -5.38 25.01
N ARG A 332 0.71 -6.01 25.85
CA ARG A 332 0.62 -5.89 27.31
C ARG A 332 1.06 -4.48 27.71
N ALA A 333 0.09 -3.60 27.99
CA ALA A 333 0.36 -2.29 28.57
C ALA A 333 1.10 -2.45 29.91
N SER A 334 2.33 -1.93 29.97
CA SER A 334 3.16 -1.95 31.18
C SER A 334 2.68 -0.91 32.20
N TYR A 335 1.52 -1.17 32.82
CA TYR A 335 1.11 -0.49 34.05
C TYR A 335 2.04 -0.88 35.20
N GLY A 336 3.15 -0.17 35.35
CA GLY A 336 3.94 -0.23 36.57
C GLY A 336 3.14 0.33 37.75
N LEU A 337 2.98 -0.46 38.82
CA LEU A 337 2.36 0.02 40.05
C LEU A 337 3.31 0.98 40.77
N GLY A 338 3.28 2.25 40.38
CA GLY A 338 3.86 3.35 41.14
C GLY A 338 2.77 4.06 41.94
N THR A 339 2.78 3.91 43.27
CA THR A 339 1.87 4.63 44.17
C THR A 339 2.30 6.10 44.28
N ALA A 340 1.87 6.92 43.34
CA ALA A 340 2.03 8.38 43.37
C ALA A 340 0.73 9.04 43.85
N THR A 341 0.84 9.91 44.86
CA THR A 341 -0.29 10.65 45.42
C THR A 341 -0.83 11.69 44.43
N ALA A 342 -2.13 11.97 44.51
CA ALA A 342 -2.76 12.96 43.65
C ALA A 342 -2.28 14.38 43.99
N SER A 343 -1.83 15.12 42.97
CA SER A 343 -1.72 16.59 43.01
C SER A 343 -2.09 17.13 41.64
N ALA A 344 -3.13 17.95 41.60
CA ALA A 344 -3.70 18.47 40.37
C ALA A 344 -2.97 19.74 39.94
N LEU A 345 -2.12 19.61 38.91
CA LEU A 345 -1.64 20.74 38.11
C LEU A 345 -1.85 20.42 36.63
N GLY A 346 -2.40 21.37 35.89
CA GLY A 346 -2.75 21.20 34.48
C GLY A 346 -1.53 21.11 33.58
N GLY A 347 -1.15 19.90 33.17
CA GLY A 347 -0.11 19.66 32.16
C GLY A 347 -0.69 18.88 30.99
N SER A 348 -0.68 19.46 29.78
CA SER A 348 -1.19 18.82 28.57
C SER A 348 -0.29 17.65 28.16
N LYS A 349 -0.63 16.44 28.59
CA LYS A 349 0.10 15.20 28.25
C LYS A 349 -0.18 14.77 26.81
N ILE A 350 0.38 15.49 25.85
CA ILE A 350 0.55 15.01 24.48
C ILE A 350 1.59 13.89 24.51
N GLY A 351 1.13 12.66 24.72
CA GLY A 351 1.95 11.46 24.48
C GLY A 351 2.31 11.36 22.99
N PRO A 352 3.35 10.57 22.63
CA PRO A 352 3.76 10.42 21.24
C PRO A 352 2.62 9.81 20.41
N ALA A 353 2.00 10.64 19.56
CA ALA A 353 0.93 10.20 18.68
C ALA A 353 1.50 9.36 17.53
N CYS A 354 1.43 8.04 17.66
CA CYS A 354 1.68 7.07 16.58
C CYS A 354 0.57 7.10 15.52
N GLY A 355 0.33 8.28 14.93
CA GLY A 355 -0.65 8.48 13.86
C GLY A 355 -0.14 7.89 12.54
N GLY A 356 -0.94 7.01 11.96
CA GLY A 356 -0.78 6.48 10.60
C GLY A 356 -1.55 5.17 10.42
N GLY A 357 -2.31 5.07 9.32
CA GLY A 357 -3.08 3.87 8.95
C GLY A 357 -2.19 2.65 8.77
N ARG A 358 -2.77 1.45 8.96
CA ARG A 358 -2.01 0.19 8.97
C ARG A 358 -2.93 -0.96 8.51
N GLY A 359 -2.54 -1.78 7.54
CA GLY A 359 -3.38 -2.88 7.05
C GLY A 359 -2.75 -3.62 5.87
N LEU A 360 -3.33 -4.75 5.48
CA LEU A 360 -2.79 -5.63 4.42
C LEU A 360 -3.87 -6.05 3.40
N PRO A 361 -3.53 -6.10 2.10
CA PRO A 361 -4.48 -6.54 1.06
C PRO A 361 -5.06 -7.94 1.31
N SER A 362 -4.26 -8.90 1.77
CA SER A 362 -4.72 -10.25 2.14
C SER A 362 -5.82 -10.24 3.23
N GLN A 363 -5.61 -9.45 4.29
CA GLN A 363 -6.58 -9.26 5.37
C GLN A 363 -7.85 -8.55 4.88
N ALA A 364 -7.70 -7.62 3.94
CA ALA A 364 -8.82 -6.90 3.33
C ALA A 364 -9.63 -7.78 2.35
N PHE A 365 -8.99 -8.69 1.60
CA PHE A 365 -9.69 -9.67 0.76
C PHE A 365 -10.52 -10.65 1.61
N GLU A 366 -9.99 -11.13 2.73
CA GLU A 366 -10.77 -11.95 3.68
C GLU A 366 -11.92 -11.13 4.30
N TYR A 367 -11.70 -9.86 4.68
CA TYR A 367 -12.81 -9.00 5.09
C TYR A 367 -13.93 -8.98 4.04
N ILE A 368 -13.64 -8.73 2.75
CA ILE A 368 -14.66 -8.70 1.69
C ILE A 368 -15.37 -10.07 1.54
N ARG A 369 -14.63 -11.18 1.65
CA ARG A 369 -15.14 -12.56 1.58
C ARG A 369 -16.11 -12.91 2.71
N TYR A 370 -15.81 -12.49 3.94
CA TYR A 370 -16.66 -12.73 5.12
C TYR A 370 -17.81 -11.73 5.22
N ASN A 371 -17.58 -10.45 4.89
CA ASN A 371 -18.57 -9.36 4.83
C ASN A 371 -19.63 -9.54 3.72
N LYS A 372 -19.40 -10.49 2.79
CA LYS A 372 -20.24 -10.74 1.60
C LYS A 372 -20.30 -9.53 0.68
N GLY A 373 -19.12 -9.04 0.33
CA GLY A 373 -18.89 -8.10 -0.76
C GLY A 373 -18.50 -6.69 -0.34
N ILE A 374 -18.24 -5.87 -1.35
CA ILE A 374 -17.80 -4.47 -1.24
C ILE A 374 -18.62 -3.58 -2.17
N MET A 375 -18.94 -2.38 -1.69
CA MET A 375 -19.72 -1.35 -2.40
C MET A 375 -18.89 -0.64 -3.47
N GLY A 376 -19.58 0.07 -4.36
CA GLY A 376 -18.94 0.96 -5.33
C GLY A 376 -18.55 2.31 -4.71
N GLU A 377 -17.55 2.95 -5.31
CA GLU A 377 -17.12 4.32 -4.97
C GLU A 377 -18.26 5.34 -5.17
N ASP A 378 -19.23 5.04 -6.03
CA ASP A 378 -20.46 5.81 -6.25
C ASP A 378 -21.40 5.82 -5.03
N THR A 379 -21.38 4.75 -4.24
CA THR A 379 -22.31 4.49 -3.14
C THR A 379 -21.65 4.56 -1.77
N TYR A 380 -20.31 4.55 -1.71
CA TYR A 380 -19.52 4.80 -0.51
C TYR A 380 -18.23 5.58 -0.85
N PRO A 381 -18.32 6.90 -1.17
CA PRO A 381 -17.18 7.66 -1.69
C PRO A 381 -16.02 7.88 -0.71
N TYR A 382 -14.81 7.97 -1.26
CA TYR A 382 -13.57 8.19 -0.51
C TYR A 382 -13.43 9.59 0.09
N LYS A 383 -12.90 9.64 1.32
CA LYS A 383 -12.76 10.86 2.13
C LYS A 383 -11.35 11.14 2.63
N GLY A 384 -10.44 10.16 2.60
CA GLY A 384 -9.06 10.34 3.09
C GLY A 384 -8.97 10.55 4.61
N GLN A 385 -9.94 10.05 5.37
CA GLN A 385 -9.99 10.08 6.84
C GLN A 385 -10.78 8.88 7.36
N ASP A 386 -10.57 8.51 8.63
CA ASP A 386 -11.39 7.48 9.31
C ASP A 386 -12.85 7.95 9.49
N GLY A 387 -13.81 7.01 9.45
CA GLY A 387 -15.22 7.26 9.69
C GLY A 387 -16.01 6.02 10.11
N ASP A 388 -17.29 6.21 10.46
CA ASP A 388 -18.18 5.08 10.76
C ASP A 388 -18.53 4.25 9.54
N CYS A 389 -18.44 2.92 9.69
CA CYS A 389 -18.85 1.93 8.71
C CYS A 389 -20.31 2.11 8.27
N LYS A 390 -20.54 2.32 6.97
CA LYS A 390 -21.86 2.51 6.33
C LYS A 390 -22.19 1.43 5.29
N PHE A 391 -21.58 0.25 5.43
CA PHE A 391 -21.81 -0.88 4.54
C PHE A 391 -23.30 -1.25 4.46
N GLN A 392 -23.78 -1.43 3.23
CA GLN A 392 -25.15 -1.84 2.92
C GLN A 392 -25.08 -3.08 2.02
N PRO A 393 -25.49 -4.28 2.49
CA PRO A 393 -25.37 -5.52 1.72
C PRO A 393 -26.04 -5.46 0.34
N SER A 394 -27.17 -4.76 0.22
CA SER A 394 -27.90 -4.54 -1.04
C SER A 394 -27.21 -3.61 -2.04
N LYS A 395 -26.03 -3.05 -1.69
CA LYS A 395 -25.20 -2.20 -2.55
C LYS A 395 -23.80 -2.78 -2.79
N ALA A 396 -23.53 -4.02 -2.38
CA ALA A 396 -22.31 -4.72 -2.75
C ALA A 396 -22.31 -5.03 -4.25
N ILE A 397 -21.23 -4.69 -4.96
CA ILE A 397 -21.10 -4.86 -6.43
C ILE A 397 -19.92 -5.76 -6.85
N ALA A 398 -19.05 -6.13 -5.91
CA ALA A 398 -17.98 -7.11 -6.12
C ALA A 398 -17.80 -7.98 -4.87
N PHE A 399 -17.35 -9.21 -5.07
CA PHE A 399 -17.29 -10.25 -4.06
C PHE A 399 -15.99 -11.06 -4.21
N VAL A 400 -15.48 -11.60 -3.09
CA VAL A 400 -14.30 -12.47 -3.06
C VAL A 400 -14.74 -13.90 -2.77
N LYS A 401 -14.29 -14.85 -3.57
CA LYS A 401 -14.49 -16.30 -3.39
C LYS A 401 -13.39 -16.88 -2.50
N ASP A 402 -12.14 -16.56 -2.81
CA ASP A 402 -10.95 -17.05 -2.13
C ASP A 402 -9.80 -16.04 -2.19
N VAL A 403 -8.77 -16.26 -1.37
CA VAL A 403 -7.60 -15.38 -1.25
C VAL A 403 -6.34 -16.17 -1.52
N ALA A 404 -5.60 -15.78 -2.56
CA ALA A 404 -4.30 -16.34 -2.88
C ALA A 404 -3.22 -15.52 -2.19
N ASN A 405 -2.57 -16.11 -1.18
CA ASN A 405 -1.39 -15.58 -0.51
C ASN A 405 -0.16 -16.26 -1.12
N ILE A 406 0.74 -15.47 -1.69
CA ILE A 406 2.02 -15.94 -2.22
C ILE A 406 2.98 -16.15 -1.05
N THR A 407 3.78 -17.21 -1.11
CA THR A 407 4.77 -17.52 -0.05
C THR A 407 5.81 -16.42 0.04
N MET A 408 6.16 -16.02 1.27
CA MET A 408 7.15 -14.98 1.54
C MET A 408 8.43 -15.16 0.72
N ASN A 409 8.82 -14.10 0.02
CA ASN A 409 9.98 -13.99 -0.87
C ASN A 409 9.93 -14.81 -2.17
N ASP A 410 8.82 -15.49 -2.50
CA ASP A 410 8.63 -16.14 -3.80
C ASP A 410 8.24 -15.11 -4.88
N GLU A 411 9.23 -14.32 -5.31
CA GLU A 411 9.06 -13.31 -6.35
C GLU A 411 8.72 -13.95 -7.72
N GLU A 412 9.11 -15.20 -7.96
CA GLU A 412 8.78 -15.91 -9.20
C GLU A 412 7.32 -16.38 -9.23
N ALA A 413 6.72 -16.67 -8.07
CA ALA A 413 5.27 -16.88 -7.96
C ALA A 413 4.48 -15.59 -8.24
N MET A 414 5.05 -14.42 -7.95
CA MET A 414 4.47 -13.15 -8.41
C MET A 414 4.55 -13.03 -9.94
N VAL A 415 5.62 -13.52 -10.58
CA VAL A 415 5.76 -13.50 -12.05
C VAL A 415 4.69 -14.38 -12.68
N GLU A 416 4.51 -15.60 -12.18
CA GLU A 416 3.46 -16.51 -12.64
C GLU A 416 2.05 -15.92 -12.43
N ALA A 417 1.75 -15.40 -11.23
CA ALA A 417 0.43 -14.86 -10.92
C ALA A 417 0.07 -13.63 -11.79
N VAL A 418 1.02 -12.71 -12.00
CA VAL A 418 0.84 -11.56 -12.92
C VAL A 418 0.79 -11.99 -14.39
N ALA A 419 1.45 -13.09 -14.75
CA ALA A 419 1.44 -13.62 -16.12
C ALA A 419 0.14 -14.34 -16.50
N LEU A 420 -0.37 -15.16 -15.59
CA LEU A 420 -1.43 -16.14 -15.90
C LEU A 420 -2.82 -15.74 -15.36
N TYR A 421 -2.88 -14.96 -14.26
CA TYR A 421 -4.13 -14.77 -13.52
C TYR A 421 -4.61 -13.33 -13.48
N ASN A 422 -3.92 -12.42 -12.78
CA ASN A 422 -4.37 -11.03 -12.56
C ASN A 422 -3.28 -10.14 -11.93
N PRO A 423 -3.47 -8.80 -11.89
CA PRO A 423 -2.62 -7.89 -11.12
C PRO A 423 -2.52 -8.20 -9.63
N VAL A 424 -1.29 -8.33 -9.10
CA VAL A 424 -1.01 -8.80 -7.74
C VAL A 424 -0.79 -7.63 -6.78
N SER A 425 -1.45 -7.64 -5.62
CA SER A 425 -1.20 -6.72 -4.52
C SER A 425 0.08 -7.10 -3.79
N PHE A 426 0.94 -6.12 -3.48
CA PHE A 426 2.13 -6.35 -2.65
C PHE A 426 2.48 -5.13 -1.80
N ALA A 427 3.38 -5.30 -0.84
CA ALA A 427 3.90 -4.24 0.02
C ALA A 427 5.43 -4.16 -0.02
N PHE A 428 5.99 -2.95 0.13
CA PHE A 428 7.44 -2.70 0.13
C PHE A 428 7.79 -1.55 1.09
N GLU A 429 9.08 -1.36 1.39
CA GLU A 429 9.58 -0.21 2.16
C GLU A 429 9.78 1.01 1.25
N VAL A 430 8.96 2.05 1.43
CA VAL A 430 9.24 3.40 0.91
C VAL A 430 10.29 4.08 1.79
N ILE A 431 11.28 4.69 1.14
CA ILE A 431 12.37 5.49 1.71
C ILE A 431 12.48 6.85 0.98
N ASP A 432 13.30 7.77 1.52
CA ASP A 432 13.36 9.21 1.17
C ASP A 432 13.51 9.53 -0.34
N ASP A 433 14.26 8.75 -1.11
CA ASP A 433 14.47 8.97 -2.54
C ASP A 433 13.27 8.55 -3.41
N PHE A 434 12.59 7.46 -3.04
CA PHE A 434 11.39 6.97 -3.73
C PHE A 434 10.27 8.01 -3.78
N LEU A 435 10.15 8.88 -2.77
CA LEU A 435 9.17 9.99 -2.73
C LEU A 435 9.25 10.83 -4.01
N MET A 436 10.47 11.09 -4.49
CA MET A 436 10.76 11.95 -5.63
C MET A 436 10.94 11.17 -6.94
N TYR A 437 10.65 9.87 -6.98
CA TYR A 437 10.72 9.06 -8.20
C TYR A 437 9.94 9.71 -9.36
N LYS A 438 10.55 9.76 -10.56
CA LYS A 438 9.90 10.28 -11.76
C LYS A 438 9.81 9.30 -12.93
N LYS A 439 10.89 8.59 -13.28
CA LYS A 439 10.92 7.60 -14.38
C LYS A 439 12.15 6.67 -14.32
N GLY A 440 12.09 5.56 -15.04
CA GLY A 440 13.16 4.55 -15.11
C GLY A 440 12.97 3.43 -14.08
N VAL A 441 13.89 2.46 -14.02
CA VAL A 441 13.76 1.32 -13.11
C VAL A 441 14.28 1.69 -11.73
N TYR A 442 13.38 1.84 -10.74
CA TYR A 442 13.76 2.15 -9.36
C TYR A 442 14.42 0.95 -8.68
N SER A 443 15.54 1.24 -8.01
CA SER A 443 16.36 0.29 -7.26
C SER A 443 17.08 1.04 -6.15
N SER A 444 17.15 0.48 -4.94
CA SER A 444 17.92 1.06 -3.83
C SER A 444 18.72 0.00 -3.08
N THR A 445 19.88 0.41 -2.56
CA THR A 445 20.75 -0.39 -1.68
C THR A 445 20.53 -0.09 -0.19
N SER A 446 19.67 0.89 0.15
CA SER A 446 19.40 1.32 1.53
C SER A 446 18.03 0.89 2.06
N CYS A 447 17.10 0.47 1.20
CA CYS A 447 15.85 -0.14 1.64
C CYS A 447 16.07 -1.61 2.05
N HIS A 448 15.42 -2.01 3.15
CA HIS A 448 15.44 -3.36 3.69
C HIS A 448 14.62 -4.33 2.82
N LYS A 449 14.75 -5.62 3.09
CA LYS A 449 14.06 -6.70 2.36
C LYS A 449 13.14 -7.54 3.24
N THR A 450 12.81 -7.06 4.44
CA THR A 450 12.17 -7.84 5.49
C THR A 450 10.70 -7.45 5.74
N PRO A 451 9.82 -8.39 6.13
CA PRO A 451 8.39 -8.13 6.34
C PRO A 451 8.05 -7.08 7.41
N ASP A 452 8.98 -6.76 8.31
CA ASP A 452 8.79 -5.76 9.38
C ASP A 452 9.09 -4.31 8.93
N LYS A 453 9.64 -4.12 7.73
CA LYS A 453 10.07 -2.82 7.19
C LYS A 453 9.15 -2.28 6.10
N VAL A 454 8.37 -3.14 5.45
CA VAL A 454 7.40 -2.72 4.44
C VAL A 454 6.35 -1.80 5.04
N ASN A 455 6.08 -0.68 4.37
CA ASN A 455 5.33 0.45 4.93
C ASN A 455 4.34 1.11 3.94
N HIS A 456 4.23 0.55 2.73
CA HIS A 456 3.34 1.00 1.67
C HIS A 456 2.90 -0.19 0.81
N ALA A 457 1.63 -0.21 0.39
CA ALA A 457 1.06 -1.26 -0.46
C ALA A 457 0.58 -0.71 -1.81
N VAL A 458 0.79 -1.51 -2.85
CA VAL A 458 0.67 -1.14 -4.28
C VAL A 458 0.26 -2.35 -5.11
N LEU A 459 0.06 -2.17 -6.42
CA LEU A 459 -0.43 -3.20 -7.33
C LEU A 459 0.52 -3.44 -8.51
N ALA A 460 1.08 -4.64 -8.64
CA ALA A 460 1.84 -5.08 -9.81
C ALA A 460 0.86 -5.39 -10.95
N VAL A 461 0.85 -4.55 -12.00
CA VAL A 461 -0.04 -4.68 -13.17
C VAL A 461 0.66 -5.29 -14.39
N GLY A 462 1.90 -5.74 -14.21
CA GLY A 462 2.74 -6.24 -15.29
C GLY A 462 4.22 -6.29 -14.89
N TYR A 463 5.06 -6.71 -15.83
CA TYR A 463 6.51 -6.75 -15.72
C TYR A 463 7.16 -6.72 -17.10
N GLY A 464 8.47 -6.50 -17.15
CA GLY A 464 9.26 -6.56 -18.38
C GLY A 464 10.75 -6.47 -18.10
N GLU A 465 11.48 -5.91 -19.04
CA GLU A 465 12.92 -5.66 -18.99
C GLU A 465 13.24 -4.41 -19.84
N GLU A 466 14.17 -3.56 -19.39
CA GLU A 466 14.70 -2.41 -20.14
C GLU A 466 16.22 -2.39 -19.97
N ASN A 467 16.96 -2.38 -21.10
CA ASN A 467 18.44 -2.36 -21.13
C ASN A 467 19.11 -3.48 -20.30
N GLY A 468 18.54 -4.70 -20.28
CA GLY A 468 19.05 -5.82 -19.49
C GLY A 468 18.67 -5.78 -18.00
N ILE A 469 17.77 -4.88 -17.59
CA ILE A 469 17.31 -4.72 -16.20
C ILE A 469 15.84 -5.17 -16.10
N PRO A 470 15.56 -6.34 -15.52
CA PRO A 470 14.19 -6.80 -15.24
C PRO A 470 13.44 -5.83 -14.32
N TYR A 471 12.17 -5.55 -14.62
CA TYR A 471 11.34 -4.69 -13.79
C TYR A 471 9.90 -5.18 -13.62
N TRP A 472 9.26 -4.71 -12.55
CA TRP A 472 7.82 -4.69 -12.31
C TRP A 472 7.18 -3.41 -12.85
N ILE A 473 5.95 -3.49 -13.37
CA ILE A 473 5.10 -2.34 -13.70
C ILE A 473 4.12 -2.16 -12.55
N VAL A 474 4.22 -1.07 -11.79
CA VAL A 474 3.49 -0.93 -10.52
C VAL A 474 2.59 0.30 -10.53
N LYS A 475 1.32 0.12 -10.17
CA LYS A 475 0.33 1.19 -9.96
C LYS A 475 0.45 1.71 -8.52
N ASN A 476 0.57 3.03 -8.35
CA ASN A 476 0.61 3.69 -7.05
C ASN A 476 -0.71 4.43 -6.74
N SER A 477 -0.89 4.85 -5.49
CA SER A 477 -2.08 5.52 -4.95
C SER A 477 -1.86 7.01 -4.63
N TRP A 478 -0.85 7.64 -5.23
CA TRP A 478 -0.49 9.07 -5.03
C TRP A 478 -0.91 9.98 -6.20
N GLY A 479 -1.97 9.60 -6.92
CA GLY A 479 -2.53 10.38 -8.03
C GLY A 479 -1.71 10.33 -9.33
N PRO A 480 -2.33 10.70 -10.47
CA PRO A 480 -1.74 10.52 -11.80
C PRO A 480 -0.58 11.48 -12.16
N GLN A 481 -0.23 12.44 -11.30
CA GLN A 481 0.87 13.39 -11.55
C GLN A 481 2.22 12.90 -11.00
N TRP A 482 2.21 12.05 -9.97
CA TRP A 482 3.39 11.43 -9.41
C TRP A 482 3.98 10.38 -10.38
N GLY A 483 5.30 10.19 -10.35
CA GLY A 483 5.98 9.18 -11.18
C GLY A 483 5.66 9.27 -12.68
N MET A 484 5.46 8.10 -13.29
CA MET A 484 5.10 7.89 -14.70
C MET A 484 3.57 7.77 -14.83
N LYS A 485 2.85 8.91 -14.83
CA LYS A 485 1.39 8.96 -14.87
C LYS A 485 0.70 8.19 -13.71
N GLY A 486 1.29 8.22 -12.51
CA GLY A 486 0.85 7.46 -11.35
C GLY A 486 1.40 6.03 -11.23
N TYR A 487 2.23 5.61 -12.19
CA TYR A 487 2.94 4.33 -12.16
C TYR A 487 4.44 4.51 -11.86
N PHE A 488 5.09 3.44 -11.44
CA PHE A 488 6.55 3.34 -11.37
C PHE A 488 7.03 2.00 -11.93
N LEU A 489 8.31 1.93 -12.30
CA LEU A 489 9.00 0.68 -12.55
C LEU A 489 9.92 0.40 -11.35
N MET A 490 10.01 -0.86 -10.93
CA MET A 490 10.85 -1.30 -9.80
C MET A 490 11.63 -2.54 -10.20
N GLU A 491 12.90 -2.63 -9.83
CA GLU A 491 13.78 -3.73 -10.23
C GLU A 491 13.26 -5.10 -9.72
N ARG A 492 13.23 -6.09 -10.62
CA ARG A 492 12.65 -7.42 -10.42
C ARG A 492 13.74 -8.50 -10.30
N GLY A 493 13.42 -9.58 -9.58
CA GLY A 493 14.32 -10.73 -9.35
C GLY A 493 15.36 -10.48 -8.26
N LYS A 494 15.06 -9.58 -7.32
CA LYS A 494 15.98 -9.17 -6.24
C LYS A 494 15.30 -8.92 -4.89
N ASN A 495 13.99 -9.17 -4.77
CA ASN A 495 13.14 -8.73 -3.67
C ASN A 495 13.39 -7.25 -3.33
N MET A 496 13.25 -6.36 -4.31
CA MET A 496 13.60 -4.94 -4.15
C MET A 496 12.71 -4.28 -3.09
N CYS A 497 13.33 -3.62 -2.11
CA CYS A 497 12.67 -3.05 -0.93
C CYS A 497 11.65 -3.96 -0.21
N GLY A 498 11.82 -5.29 -0.28
CA GLY A 498 10.91 -6.25 0.35
C GLY A 498 9.61 -6.54 -0.43
N LEU A 499 9.53 -6.20 -1.72
CA LEU A 499 8.31 -6.34 -2.53
C LEU A 499 7.66 -7.74 -2.51
N ALA A 500 8.44 -8.80 -2.29
CA ALA A 500 7.96 -10.18 -2.26
C ALA A 500 7.62 -10.69 -0.84
N ALA A 501 7.70 -9.84 0.20
CA ALA A 501 7.50 -10.24 1.58
C ALA A 501 6.07 -10.75 1.87
N CYS A 502 5.05 -10.11 1.30
CA CYS A 502 3.64 -10.52 1.41
C CYS A 502 2.82 -10.09 0.19
N ALA A 503 3.04 -10.76 -0.95
CA ALA A 503 2.22 -10.59 -2.13
C ALA A 503 0.93 -11.43 -2.04
N SER A 504 -0.19 -10.92 -2.54
CA SER A 504 -1.50 -11.59 -2.52
C SER A 504 -2.45 -11.09 -3.60
N TYR A 505 -3.47 -11.86 -3.93
CA TYR A 505 -4.54 -11.44 -4.83
C TYR A 505 -5.88 -12.17 -4.55
N PRO A 506 -7.03 -11.61 -4.96
CA PRO A 506 -8.33 -12.24 -4.76
C PRO A 506 -8.71 -13.14 -5.94
N ILE A 507 -9.35 -14.27 -5.65
CA ILE A 507 -10.19 -14.96 -6.64
C ILE A 507 -11.60 -14.38 -6.49
N PRO A 508 -12.15 -13.71 -7.53
CA PRO A 508 -13.45 -13.07 -7.44
C PRO A 508 -14.58 -14.10 -7.38
N LEU A 509 -15.70 -13.71 -6.78
CA LEU A 509 -16.98 -14.38 -6.92
C LEU A 509 -17.84 -13.53 -7.88
N VAL A 510 -18.15 -14.11 -9.03
CA VAL A 510 -18.84 -13.51 -10.20
C VAL A 510 -19.80 -14.51 -10.81
#